data_AF-A0A550J8V2-F1
#
_entry.id   AF-A0A550J8V2-F1
#
_cell.length_a   1.000
_cell.length_b   1.000
_cell.length_c   1.000
_cell.angle_alpha   90.00
_cell.angle_beta   90.00
_cell.angle_gamma   90.00
#
_symmetry.space_group_name_H-M   'P 1'
#
loop_
_entity.id
_entity.type
_entity.pdbx_description
1 polymer ?
#
loop_
_entity_poly.entity_id
_entity_poly.type
_entity_poly.pdbx_seq_one_letter_code
_entity_poly.pdbx_strand_id
1 'polypeptide(L)'
;MEKKAKVKKPRGVARLIEGRCIACGERCMSVCPVDAIVMDEQGAPIIDAPKCIGCVKCVKICPASALEMYFTPEEQKILDELAKQKGDSAAEEEVDEETARLQKMLSAYRGVWVFIEQTDGEAAKVSWELLGTGAELAKQLKVELCALVIGSGVEPLCGEAFAYGADKVYLLDAPVYRHYRTQPYNEAICHLIAKHKPEVILMGATGLGRDLAGAVATVIKTGLTADCTGLSIDDKRNLMQTRPAFGGNIMATIMCDKFRPQMATVRPHVMAMPDFVEGRTGTVVREDFAPVEESILTKVLEVISDRDGQDHVDIAGAEFIVSGGRGMVNRENFVLLQQFANEIGAVVGASRSAVDAGWMPHDRQVGQTGKTVRPKVYIACGISGAIQHMVGMQDSDIIIAINRDKDAPIFQIATYGIVGDLFQIVPALTRRLRELRKTAGRPERAAS
;
A
#
# COMPACT_ATOMS: atom_id res chain seq x y z
N MET A 1 6.76 34.92 51.35
CA MET A 1 6.76 35.01 49.87
C MET A 1 5.32 34.92 49.40
N GLU A 2 4.72 36.08 49.13
CA GLU A 2 3.33 36.20 48.68
C GLU A 2 3.15 35.57 47.29
N LYS A 3 2.13 34.71 47.16
CA LYS A 3 1.74 34.09 45.89
C LYS A 3 1.21 35.19 44.96
N LYS A 4 1.99 35.56 43.93
CA LYS A 4 1.51 36.40 42.81
C LYS A 4 0.26 35.76 42.20
N ALA A 5 -0.87 36.45 42.33
CA ALA A 5 -2.11 36.05 41.68
C ALA A 5 -1.91 36.07 40.15
N LYS A 6 -2.14 34.93 39.49
CA LYS A 6 -2.09 34.83 38.02
C LYS A 6 -3.14 35.76 37.42
N VAL A 7 -2.71 36.81 36.73
CA VAL A 7 -3.58 37.72 35.99
C VAL A 7 -4.24 36.93 34.85
N LYS A 8 -5.57 36.81 34.88
CA LYS A 8 -6.35 36.12 33.85
C LYS A 8 -6.38 36.98 32.59
N LYS A 9 -6.13 36.39 31.41
CA LYS A 9 -6.27 37.08 30.11
C LYS A 9 -7.70 37.62 29.98
N PRO A 10 -7.88 38.92 29.71
CA PRO A 10 -9.20 39.48 29.46
C PRO A 10 -9.75 38.94 28.14
N ARG A 11 -11.03 38.57 28.14
CA ARG A 11 -11.66 37.86 27.00
C ARG A 11 -12.35 38.79 26.01
N GLY A 12 -12.39 40.10 26.29
CA GLY A 12 -13.05 41.10 25.47
C GLY A 12 -14.57 40.92 25.42
N VAL A 13 -15.28 41.99 25.09
CA VAL A 13 -16.74 41.99 24.94
C VAL A 13 -17.07 42.32 23.49
N ALA A 14 -18.02 41.60 22.90
CA ALA A 14 -18.46 41.91 21.55
C ALA A 14 -19.22 43.26 21.52
N ARG A 15 -18.94 44.11 20.54
CA ARG A 15 -19.60 45.41 20.31
C ARG A 15 -20.06 45.51 18.87
N LEU A 16 -21.21 46.16 18.66
CA LEU A 16 -21.73 46.49 17.34
C LEU A 16 -21.05 47.73 16.78
N ILE A 17 -20.60 47.66 15.53
CA ILE A 17 -20.13 48.81 14.75
C ILE A 17 -21.37 49.53 14.20
N GLU A 18 -21.57 50.78 14.61
CA GLU A 18 -22.69 51.60 14.16
C GLU A 18 -22.74 51.72 12.63
N GLY A 19 -23.92 51.50 12.04
CA GLY A 19 -24.16 51.64 10.60
C GLY A 19 -23.75 50.46 9.71
N ARG A 20 -23.15 49.39 10.26
CA ARG A 20 -22.77 48.19 9.48
C ARG A 20 -23.74 47.00 9.59
N CYS A 21 -24.72 47.08 10.50
CA CYS A 21 -25.69 46.01 10.66
C CYS A 21 -26.70 46.02 9.50
N ILE A 22 -26.89 44.86 8.88
CA ILE A 22 -27.86 44.67 7.77
C ILE A 22 -29.16 44.00 8.22
N ALA A 23 -29.42 43.91 9.54
CA ALA A 23 -30.61 43.28 10.12
C ALA A 23 -30.94 41.89 9.51
N CYS A 24 -29.94 41.00 9.44
CA CYS A 24 -30.02 39.71 8.73
C CYS A 24 -30.91 38.62 9.39
N GLY A 25 -31.83 39.00 10.27
CA GLY A 25 -32.75 38.08 10.96
C GLY A 25 -32.11 37.32 12.12
N GLU A 26 -31.53 38.05 13.09
CA GLU A 26 -31.16 37.52 14.43
C GLU A 26 -30.10 36.41 14.49
N ARG A 27 -29.35 36.14 13.40
CA ARG A 27 -28.32 35.08 13.35
C ARG A 27 -27.24 35.19 14.44
N CYS A 28 -26.96 36.41 14.90
CA CYS A 28 -26.01 36.62 15.99
C CYS A 28 -26.58 36.24 17.36
N MET A 29 -27.89 36.40 17.56
CA MET A 29 -28.61 35.98 18.78
C MET A 29 -28.66 34.45 18.88
N SER A 30 -29.04 33.75 17.81
CA SER A 30 -29.20 32.29 17.82
C SER A 30 -27.90 31.50 18.07
N VAL A 31 -26.75 32.13 17.83
CA VAL A 31 -25.42 31.51 18.00
C VAL A 31 -24.80 31.86 19.36
N CYS A 32 -25.41 32.77 20.12
CA CYS A 32 -24.91 33.18 21.43
C CYS A 32 -25.19 32.09 22.48
N PRO A 33 -24.17 31.44 23.06
CA PRO A 33 -24.39 30.34 24.02
C PRO A 33 -24.87 30.81 25.40
N VAL A 34 -24.91 32.12 25.64
CA VAL A 34 -25.22 32.76 26.93
C VAL A 34 -26.30 33.83 26.80
N ASP A 35 -26.98 33.89 25.65
CA ASP A 35 -28.07 34.82 25.36
C ASP A 35 -27.74 36.30 25.66
N ALA A 36 -26.47 36.67 25.50
CA ALA A 36 -25.98 38.02 25.75
C ALA A 36 -26.32 39.02 24.64
N ILE A 37 -27.08 38.64 23.61
CA ILE A 37 -27.45 39.49 22.48
C ILE A 37 -28.98 39.54 22.40
N VAL A 38 -29.54 40.74 22.49
CA VAL A 38 -30.97 41.01 22.37
C VAL A 38 -31.18 41.97 21.21
N MET A 39 -32.17 41.74 20.37
CA MET A 39 -32.42 42.57 19.19
C MET A 39 -33.29 43.79 19.55
N ASP A 40 -33.02 44.94 18.95
CA ASP A 40 -33.88 46.12 19.05
C ASP A 40 -35.04 46.08 18.03
N GLU A 41 -35.97 47.04 18.12
CA GLU A 41 -37.12 47.17 17.20
C GLU A 41 -36.71 47.43 15.73
N GLN A 42 -35.45 47.78 15.48
CA GLN A 42 -34.89 48.08 14.17
C GLN A 42 -34.06 46.90 13.61
N GLY A 43 -34.00 45.77 14.33
CA GLY A 43 -33.29 44.56 13.93
C GLY A 43 -31.77 44.65 14.10
N ALA A 44 -31.26 45.55 14.94
CA ALA A 44 -29.86 45.63 15.33
C ALA A 44 -29.61 44.92 16.68
N PRO A 45 -28.47 44.22 16.85
CA PRO A 45 -28.15 43.51 18.08
C PRO A 45 -27.61 44.44 19.16
N ILE A 46 -28.31 44.48 20.31
CA ILE A 46 -27.85 45.06 21.57
C ILE A 46 -27.12 43.98 22.36
N ILE A 47 -25.87 44.25 22.73
CA ILE A 47 -25.02 43.28 23.45
C ILE A 47 -24.94 43.64 24.93
N ASP A 48 -25.33 42.70 25.79
CA ASP A 48 -25.25 42.82 27.25
C ASP A 48 -23.83 42.47 27.72
N ALA A 49 -23.01 43.51 27.94
CA ALA A 49 -21.59 43.39 28.29
C ALA A 49 -21.26 42.45 29.49
N PRO A 50 -22.02 42.42 30.59
CA PRO A 50 -21.77 41.54 31.74
C PRO A 50 -22.00 40.06 31.46
N LYS A 51 -22.88 39.72 30.50
CA LYS A 51 -23.19 38.33 30.12
C LYS A 51 -22.30 37.80 29.01
N CYS A 52 -21.57 38.69 28.32
CA CYS A 52 -20.73 38.30 27.20
C CYS A 52 -19.48 37.55 27.66
N ILE A 53 -19.31 36.31 27.20
CA ILE A 53 -18.15 35.46 27.55
C ILE A 53 -16.96 35.58 26.56
N GLY A 54 -17.06 36.44 25.55
CA GLY A 54 -15.99 36.67 24.57
C GLY A 54 -15.70 35.46 23.66
N CYS A 55 -16.71 34.67 23.30
CA CYS A 55 -16.52 33.42 22.53
C CYS A 55 -16.33 33.60 21.01
N VAL A 56 -16.41 34.83 20.48
CA VAL A 56 -16.18 35.19 19.06
C VAL A 56 -17.15 34.55 18.04
N LYS A 57 -18.10 33.72 18.49
CA LYS A 57 -19.05 33.04 17.59
C LYS A 57 -19.97 34.03 16.84
N CYS A 58 -20.40 35.09 17.52
CA CYS A 58 -21.22 36.15 16.93
C CYS A 58 -20.48 36.95 15.84
N VAL A 59 -19.17 37.13 15.95
CA VAL A 59 -18.33 37.79 14.93
C VAL A 59 -18.21 36.91 13.68
N LYS A 60 -17.98 35.60 13.86
CA LYS A 60 -17.81 34.66 12.73
C LYS A 60 -19.07 34.46 11.90
N ILE A 61 -20.25 34.48 12.53
CA ILE A 61 -21.52 34.25 11.83
C ILE A 61 -22.08 35.51 11.16
N CYS A 62 -21.54 36.69 11.47
CA CYS A 62 -22.04 37.95 10.93
C CYS A 62 -21.60 38.14 9.47
N PRO A 63 -22.53 38.10 8.49
CA PRO A 63 -22.18 38.21 7.07
C PRO A 63 -21.70 39.63 6.68
N ALA A 64 -22.09 40.65 7.46
CA ALA A 64 -21.67 42.03 7.25
C ALA A 64 -20.46 42.45 8.11
N SER A 65 -19.87 41.51 8.87
CA SER A 65 -18.79 41.78 9.83
C SER A 65 -19.09 42.99 10.73
N ALA A 66 -20.35 43.14 11.14
CA ALA A 66 -20.83 44.28 11.91
C ALA A 66 -20.47 44.22 13.40
N LEU A 67 -19.97 43.08 13.88
CA LEU A 67 -19.60 42.84 15.27
C LEU A 67 -18.08 42.75 15.41
N GLU A 68 -17.51 43.52 16.32
CA GLU A 68 -16.08 43.49 16.67
C GLU A 68 -15.89 43.17 18.15
N MET A 69 -14.70 42.68 18.50
CA MET A 69 -14.33 42.47 19.90
C MET A 69 -13.73 43.76 20.44
N TYR A 70 -14.41 44.40 21.38
CA TYR A 70 -13.93 45.56 22.10
C TYR A 70 -13.28 45.11 23.42
N PHE A 71 -12.07 45.61 23.68
CA PHE A 71 -11.39 45.45 24.96
C PHE A 71 -11.45 46.79 25.70
N THR A 72 -11.70 46.76 26.99
CA THR A 72 -11.68 48.00 27.79
C THR A 72 -10.24 48.55 27.89
N PRO A 73 -10.04 49.86 28.14
CA PRO A 73 -8.71 50.46 28.21
C PRO A 73 -7.79 49.85 29.28
N GLU A 74 -8.37 49.26 30.33
CA GLU A 74 -7.64 48.54 31.38
C GLU A 74 -7.21 47.15 30.91
N GLU A 75 -8.05 46.46 30.14
CA GLU A 75 -7.74 45.17 29.51
C GLU A 75 -6.71 45.32 28.37
N GLN A 76 -6.75 46.43 27.65
CA GLN A 76 -5.76 46.79 26.64
C GLN A 76 -4.38 47.02 27.28
N LYS A 77 -4.31 47.69 28.44
CA LYS A 77 -3.06 47.86 29.20
C LYS A 77 -2.50 46.53 29.70
N ILE A 78 -3.35 45.62 30.15
CA ILE A 78 -2.94 44.26 30.55
C ILE A 78 -2.45 43.46 29.32
N LEU A 79 -3.10 43.62 28.16
CA LEU A 79 -2.65 43.03 26.90
C LEU A 79 -1.33 43.63 26.42
N ASP A 80 -1.10 44.93 26.60
CA ASP A 80 0.14 45.62 26.25
C ASP A 80 1.30 45.26 27.22
N GLU A 81 1.01 45.06 28.50
CA GLU A 81 1.97 44.52 29.47
C GLU A 81 2.33 43.06 29.16
N LEU A 82 1.35 42.24 28.76
CA LEU A 82 1.57 40.88 28.23
C LEU A 82 2.32 40.89 26.90
N ALA A 83 2.07 41.86 26.02
CA ALA A 83 2.76 42.02 24.74
C ALA A 83 4.22 42.46 24.95
N LYS A 84 4.49 43.30 25.94
CA LYS A 84 5.85 43.64 26.36
C LYS A 84 6.60 42.46 26.99
N GLN A 85 5.91 41.59 27.74
CA GLN A 85 6.49 40.30 28.16
C GLN A 85 6.72 39.32 26.99
N LYS A 86 5.96 39.46 25.89
CA LYS A 86 6.16 38.73 24.64
C LYS A 86 7.28 39.29 23.75
N GLY A 87 7.85 40.45 24.07
CA GLY A 87 8.95 41.07 23.33
C GLY A 87 10.25 40.23 23.32
N ASP A 88 10.41 39.33 24.29
CA ASP A 88 11.51 38.34 24.36
C ASP A 88 11.03 36.88 24.21
N SER A 89 9.76 36.68 23.85
CA SER A 89 9.23 35.36 23.49
C SER A 89 8.41 35.48 22.22
N ALA A 90 9.16 35.64 21.11
CA ALA A 90 8.67 35.24 19.80
C ALA A 90 8.03 33.86 19.94
N ALA A 91 6.86 33.71 19.32
CA ALA A 91 6.04 32.52 19.36
C ALA A 91 6.82 31.26 18.94
N GLU A 92 7.47 30.62 19.91
CA GLU A 92 7.33 29.19 20.09
C GLU A 92 5.85 28.99 20.47
N GLU A 93 4.99 28.75 19.47
CA GLU A 93 3.97 27.73 19.70
C GLU A 93 4.75 26.56 20.29
N GLU A 94 4.42 26.14 21.52
CA GLU A 94 5.01 24.96 22.14
C GLU A 94 4.96 23.84 21.10
N VAL A 95 6.05 23.65 20.36
CA VAL A 95 6.31 22.43 19.62
C VAL A 95 6.47 21.45 20.74
N ASP A 96 5.35 20.80 21.09
CA ASP A 96 5.24 19.76 22.09
C ASP A 96 6.57 19.01 22.12
N GLU A 97 7.26 18.93 23.27
CA GLU A 97 8.60 18.37 23.35
C GLU A 97 8.67 16.99 22.67
N GLU A 98 7.54 16.27 22.64
CA GLU A 98 7.30 15.06 21.86
C GLU A 98 7.49 15.25 20.34
N THR A 99 6.91 16.29 19.74
CA THR A 99 7.00 16.62 18.30
C THR A 99 8.42 17.04 17.90
N ALA A 100 9.11 17.85 18.72
CA ALA A 100 10.50 18.23 18.46
C ALA A 100 11.46 17.04 18.58
N ARG A 101 11.22 16.16 19.57
CA ARG A 101 11.96 14.90 19.74
C ARG A 101 11.70 13.93 18.58
N LEU A 102 10.45 13.84 18.12
CA LEU A 102 10.07 13.06 16.94
C LEU A 102 10.74 13.60 15.68
N GLN A 103 10.72 14.91 15.43
CA GLN A 103 11.41 15.52 14.28
C GLN A 103 12.91 15.25 14.30
N LYS A 104 13.56 15.34 15.47
CA LYS A 104 14.98 15.02 15.61
C LYS A 104 15.26 13.54 15.34
N MET A 105 14.41 12.65 15.84
CA MET A 105 14.49 11.22 15.53
C MET A 105 14.32 10.98 14.03
N LEU A 106 13.26 11.51 13.42
CA LEU A 106 12.92 11.37 12.00
C LEU A 106 14.04 11.87 11.08
N SER A 107 14.70 12.97 11.43
CA SER A 107 15.80 13.53 10.63
C SER A 107 17.02 12.60 10.49
N ALA A 108 17.18 11.65 11.42
CA ALA A 108 18.27 10.68 11.43
C ALA A 108 18.00 9.45 10.55
N TYR A 109 16.75 9.22 10.13
CA TYR A 109 16.39 8.09 9.28
C TYR A 109 16.38 8.54 7.81
N ARG A 110 17.11 7.83 6.95
CA ARG A 110 17.17 8.13 5.51
C ARG A 110 17.30 6.85 4.71
N GLY A 111 16.66 6.85 3.54
CA GLY A 111 16.78 5.78 2.55
C GLY A 111 15.53 4.91 2.47
N VAL A 112 15.26 4.45 1.25
CA VAL A 112 14.21 3.48 0.95
C VAL A 112 14.88 2.13 0.77
N TRP A 113 14.49 1.14 1.55
CA TRP A 113 15.05 -0.20 1.49
C TRP A 113 14.05 -1.16 0.84
N VAL A 114 14.53 -1.98 -0.07
CA VAL A 114 13.75 -3.05 -0.69
C VAL A 114 14.41 -4.38 -0.36
N PHE A 115 13.65 -5.29 0.24
CA PHE A 115 14.11 -6.65 0.50
C PHE A 115 14.05 -7.48 -0.79
N ILE A 116 15.20 -8.05 -1.16
CA ILE A 116 15.31 -8.97 -2.30
C ILE A 116 15.10 -10.37 -1.76
N GLU A 117 13.90 -10.90 -2.03
CA GLU A 117 13.54 -12.26 -1.70
C GLU A 117 14.26 -13.19 -2.67
N GLN A 118 15.04 -14.11 -2.13
CA GLN A 118 15.76 -15.10 -2.92
C GLN A 118 15.38 -16.51 -2.48
N THR A 119 15.27 -17.42 -3.44
CA THR A 119 15.09 -18.86 -3.20
C THR A 119 16.13 -19.58 -4.03
N ASP A 120 17.04 -20.31 -3.37
CA ASP A 120 18.14 -21.05 -4.00
C ASP A 120 19.01 -20.21 -4.97
N GLY A 121 19.23 -18.93 -4.63
CA GLY A 121 20.04 -18.02 -5.45
C GLY A 121 19.29 -17.33 -6.58
N GLU A 122 18.00 -17.60 -6.76
CA GLU A 122 17.13 -16.90 -7.71
C GLU A 122 16.25 -15.88 -6.98
N ALA A 123 16.24 -14.63 -7.46
CA ALA A 123 15.37 -13.60 -6.89
C ALA A 123 13.91 -13.76 -7.36
N ALA A 124 12.97 -13.50 -6.45
CA ALA A 124 11.56 -13.44 -6.78
C ALA A 124 11.26 -12.18 -7.61
N LYS A 125 10.40 -12.31 -8.63
CA LYS A 125 10.00 -11.19 -9.51
C LYS A 125 9.45 -9.98 -8.76
N VAL A 126 8.76 -10.21 -7.65
CA VAL A 126 8.21 -9.14 -6.78
C VAL A 126 9.30 -8.20 -6.27
N SER A 127 10.51 -8.69 -6.05
CA SER A 127 11.63 -7.86 -5.60
C SER A 127 12.05 -6.82 -6.64
N TRP A 128 11.96 -7.17 -7.93
CA TRP A 128 12.24 -6.25 -9.04
C TRP A 128 11.13 -5.22 -9.24
N GLU A 129 9.87 -5.65 -9.15
CA GLU A 129 8.71 -4.75 -9.14
C GLU A 129 8.81 -3.72 -8.01
N LEU A 130 9.23 -4.16 -6.81
CA LEU A 130 9.44 -3.30 -5.65
C LEU A 130 10.60 -2.31 -5.83
N LEU A 131 11.67 -2.67 -6.54
CA LEU A 131 12.74 -1.72 -6.86
C LEU A 131 12.23 -0.61 -7.78
N GLY A 132 11.34 -0.92 -8.72
CA GLY A 132 10.70 0.08 -9.59
C GLY A 132 9.93 1.13 -8.79
N THR A 133 8.96 0.70 -7.98
CA THR A 133 8.21 1.60 -7.10
C THR A 133 9.11 2.26 -6.04
N GLY A 134 10.08 1.53 -5.50
CA GLY A 134 11.07 2.05 -4.57
C GLY A 134 11.87 3.21 -5.16
N ALA A 135 12.22 3.15 -6.44
CA ALA A 135 12.93 4.23 -7.14
C ALA A 135 12.05 5.48 -7.32
N GLU A 136 10.75 5.32 -7.57
CA GLU A 136 9.80 6.44 -7.62
C GLU A 136 9.67 7.12 -6.26
N LEU A 137 9.51 6.33 -5.19
CA LEU A 137 9.43 6.83 -3.81
C LEU A 137 10.75 7.51 -3.38
N ALA A 138 11.89 6.92 -3.72
CA ALA A 138 13.21 7.47 -3.44
C ALA A 138 13.44 8.82 -4.14
N LYS A 139 12.97 8.96 -5.40
CA LYS A 139 13.00 10.25 -6.14
C LYS A 139 12.12 11.31 -5.47
N GLN A 140 10.91 10.96 -5.04
CA GLN A 140 10.01 11.88 -4.34
C GLN A 140 10.61 12.35 -3.00
N LEU A 141 11.20 11.42 -2.25
CA LEU A 141 11.83 11.69 -0.95
C LEU A 141 13.22 12.33 -1.06
N LYS A 142 13.85 12.31 -2.25
CA LYS A 142 15.25 12.70 -2.50
C LYS A 142 16.24 11.94 -1.60
N VAL A 143 16.07 10.62 -1.52
CA VAL A 143 16.93 9.71 -0.76
C VAL A 143 17.44 8.59 -1.66
N GLU A 144 18.45 7.86 -1.19
CA GLU A 144 19.03 6.72 -1.92
C GLU A 144 18.10 5.50 -1.87
N LEU A 145 18.00 4.76 -2.98
CA LEU A 145 17.37 3.45 -3.02
C LEU A 145 18.39 2.37 -2.64
N CYS A 146 18.12 1.63 -1.56
CA CYS A 146 18.95 0.52 -1.12
C CYS A 146 18.23 -0.82 -1.34
N ALA A 147 18.91 -1.81 -1.88
CA ALA A 147 18.45 -3.19 -1.90
C ALA A 147 19.08 -3.97 -0.75
N LEU A 148 18.34 -4.88 -0.14
CA LEU A 148 18.81 -5.74 0.95
C LEU A 148 18.79 -7.18 0.45
N VAL A 149 19.98 -7.76 0.29
CA VAL A 149 20.19 -9.11 -0.24
C VAL A 149 20.79 -9.96 0.87
N ILE A 150 20.04 -10.98 1.30
CA ILE A 150 20.44 -11.92 2.35
C ILE A 150 20.37 -13.33 1.77
N GLY A 151 21.45 -14.11 1.89
CA GLY A 151 21.48 -15.48 1.40
C GLY A 151 22.85 -16.13 1.55
N SER A 152 23.07 -17.19 0.77
CA SER A 152 24.36 -17.86 0.66
C SER A 152 24.77 -17.94 -0.81
N GLY A 153 25.91 -17.34 -1.18
CA GLY A 153 26.38 -17.28 -2.57
C GLY A 153 25.55 -16.36 -3.48
N VAL A 154 24.95 -15.32 -2.91
CA VAL A 154 23.98 -14.43 -3.60
C VAL A 154 24.60 -13.16 -4.18
N GLU A 155 25.94 -13.10 -4.24
CA GLU A 155 26.67 -11.99 -4.85
C GLU A 155 26.21 -11.63 -6.29
N PRO A 156 25.88 -12.60 -7.18
CA PRO A 156 25.39 -12.27 -8.52
C PRO A 156 24.11 -11.43 -8.52
N LEU A 157 23.21 -11.63 -7.54
CA LEU A 157 21.95 -10.90 -7.43
C LEU A 157 22.15 -9.40 -7.14
N CYS A 158 23.31 -9.02 -6.59
CA CYS A 158 23.66 -7.61 -6.41
C CYS A 158 23.77 -6.89 -7.76
N GLY A 159 24.36 -7.55 -8.76
CA GLY A 159 24.49 -7.01 -10.12
C GLY A 159 23.13 -6.77 -10.77
N GLU A 160 22.22 -7.74 -10.63
CA GLU A 160 20.84 -7.62 -11.12
C GLU A 160 20.08 -6.50 -10.40
N ALA A 161 20.22 -6.39 -9.08
CA ALA A 161 19.57 -5.33 -8.30
C ALA A 161 20.00 -3.92 -8.76
N PHE A 162 21.26 -3.72 -9.13
CA PHE A 162 21.72 -2.45 -9.71
C PHE A 162 21.10 -2.19 -11.09
N ALA A 163 21.00 -3.22 -11.94
CA ALA A 163 20.40 -3.09 -13.27
C ALA A 163 18.90 -2.73 -13.21
N TYR A 164 18.19 -3.18 -12.17
CA TYR A 164 16.80 -2.78 -11.89
C TYR A 164 16.66 -1.45 -11.12
N GLY A 165 17.78 -0.79 -10.80
CA GLY A 165 17.80 0.61 -10.39
C GLY A 165 18.16 0.90 -8.94
N ALA A 166 18.63 -0.09 -8.16
CA ALA A 166 19.19 0.17 -6.84
C ALA A 166 20.46 1.05 -6.92
N ASP A 167 20.67 1.93 -5.93
CA ASP A 167 21.89 2.76 -5.84
C ASP A 167 22.92 2.13 -4.90
N LYS A 168 22.43 1.46 -3.84
CA LYS A 168 23.22 0.77 -2.83
C LYS A 168 22.66 -0.63 -2.59
N VAL A 169 23.51 -1.61 -2.36
CA VAL A 169 23.09 -2.98 -2.00
C VAL A 169 23.76 -3.35 -0.67
N TYR A 170 22.96 -3.70 0.33
CA TYR A 170 23.44 -4.33 1.56
C TYR A 170 23.43 -5.84 1.35
N LEU A 171 24.63 -6.43 1.36
CA LEU A 171 24.84 -7.85 1.15
C LEU A 171 25.21 -8.52 2.48
N LEU A 172 24.41 -9.50 2.87
CA LEU A 172 24.73 -10.47 3.92
C LEU A 172 24.84 -11.85 3.27
N ASP A 173 26.08 -12.33 3.13
CA ASP A 173 26.38 -13.65 2.58
C ASP A 173 26.93 -14.55 3.68
N ALA A 174 26.12 -15.50 4.13
CA ALA A 174 26.56 -16.50 5.10
C ALA A 174 25.83 -17.84 4.92
N PRO A 175 26.48 -18.98 5.18
CA PRO A 175 25.87 -20.31 5.03
C PRO A 175 24.58 -20.51 5.84
N VAL A 176 24.47 -19.82 6.99
CA VAL A 176 23.27 -19.81 7.86
C VAL A 176 22.01 -19.32 7.13
N TYR A 177 22.17 -18.51 6.08
CA TYR A 177 21.06 -17.94 5.31
C TYR A 177 20.65 -18.78 4.09
N ARG A 178 21.29 -19.92 3.84
CA ARG A 178 21.01 -20.79 2.68
C ARG A 178 19.53 -21.13 2.54
N HIS A 179 18.91 -21.59 3.63
CA HIS A 179 17.47 -21.84 3.67
C HIS A 179 16.79 -20.75 4.48
N TYR A 180 15.63 -20.30 4.00
CA TYR A 180 14.84 -19.30 4.72
C TYR A 180 14.43 -19.84 6.10
N ARG A 181 14.76 -19.05 7.12
CA ARG A 181 14.36 -19.26 8.51
C ARG A 181 14.07 -17.90 9.12
N THR A 182 12.93 -17.77 9.78
CA THR A 182 12.43 -16.49 10.30
C THR A 182 13.42 -15.83 11.26
N GLN A 183 14.00 -16.59 12.19
CA GLN A 183 14.87 -16.04 13.23
C GLN A 183 16.19 -15.45 12.67
N PRO A 184 17.00 -16.18 11.88
CA PRO A 184 18.22 -15.61 11.30
C PRO A 184 17.99 -14.37 10.44
N TYR A 185 16.97 -14.39 9.58
CA TYR A 185 16.64 -13.27 8.70
C TYR A 185 16.13 -12.06 9.51
N ASN A 186 15.33 -12.30 10.55
CA ASN A 186 14.85 -11.24 11.43
C ASN A 186 15.99 -10.56 12.20
N GLU A 187 16.89 -11.34 12.82
CA GLU A 187 18.04 -10.82 13.55
C GLU A 187 18.97 -10.00 12.63
N ALA A 188 19.21 -10.49 11.42
CA ALA A 188 19.98 -9.81 10.39
C ALA A 188 19.39 -8.45 10.00
N ILE A 189 18.10 -8.41 9.67
CA ILE A 189 17.40 -7.19 9.28
C ILE A 189 17.35 -6.21 10.44
N CYS A 190 17.07 -6.67 11.66
CA CYS A 190 17.07 -5.84 12.85
C CYS A 190 18.46 -5.20 13.10
N HIS A 191 19.54 -5.96 12.92
CA HIS A 191 20.90 -5.46 13.05
C HIS A 191 21.19 -4.34 12.03
N LEU A 192 20.84 -4.56 10.76
CA LEU A 192 21.04 -3.58 9.69
C LEU A 192 20.20 -2.30 9.91
N ILE A 193 18.96 -2.45 10.37
CA ILE A 193 18.08 -1.31 10.69
C ILE A 193 18.63 -0.49 11.86
N ALA A 194 19.16 -1.14 12.89
CA ALA A 194 19.78 -0.43 14.02
C ALA A 194 21.02 0.38 13.60
N LYS A 195 21.82 -0.15 12.67
CA LYS A 195 23.05 0.48 12.18
C LYS A 195 22.79 1.63 11.20
N HIS A 196 21.93 1.41 10.20
CA HIS A 196 21.77 2.33 9.07
C HIS A 196 20.49 3.18 9.13
N LYS A 197 19.53 2.83 9.99
CA LYS A 197 18.30 3.60 10.24
C LYS A 197 17.55 4.02 8.95
N PRO A 198 17.02 3.07 8.18
CA PRO A 198 16.22 3.36 6.98
C PRO A 198 14.89 4.06 7.29
N GLU A 199 14.41 4.88 6.37
CA GLU A 199 13.13 5.58 6.52
C GLU A 199 11.93 4.68 6.14
N VAL A 200 12.08 3.91 5.06
CA VAL A 200 11.06 3.02 4.51
C VAL A 200 11.67 1.64 4.23
N ILE A 201 10.92 0.58 4.51
CA ILE A 201 11.27 -0.79 4.13
C ILE A 201 10.10 -1.44 3.39
N LEU A 202 10.36 -1.92 2.19
CA LEU A 202 9.42 -2.63 1.34
C LEU A 202 9.80 -4.11 1.24
N MET A 203 8.81 -4.97 1.40
CA MET A 203 8.94 -6.44 1.28
C MET A 203 7.83 -6.98 0.36
N GLY A 204 8.04 -8.13 -0.27
CA GLY A 204 6.97 -8.77 -1.03
C GLY A 204 5.93 -9.36 -0.08
N ALA A 205 4.66 -9.35 -0.47
CA ALA A 205 3.60 -10.06 0.27
C ALA A 205 3.54 -11.55 -0.11
N THR A 206 4.70 -12.19 -0.30
CA THR A 206 4.83 -13.63 -0.54
C THR A 206 4.71 -14.41 0.78
N GLY A 207 4.72 -15.75 0.73
CA GLY A 207 4.74 -16.57 1.95
C GLY A 207 5.91 -16.23 2.87
N LEU A 208 7.10 -15.97 2.29
CA LEU A 208 8.30 -15.57 3.01
C LEU A 208 8.19 -14.14 3.54
N GLY A 209 7.87 -13.18 2.68
CA GLY A 209 7.85 -11.77 3.08
C GLY A 209 6.74 -11.44 4.08
N ARG A 210 5.59 -12.12 4.05
CA ARG A 210 4.52 -11.97 5.06
C ARG A 210 4.92 -12.47 6.44
N ASP A 211 5.67 -13.57 6.50
CA ASP A 211 6.21 -14.13 7.74
C ASP A 211 7.29 -13.20 8.32
N LEU A 212 8.29 -12.83 7.49
CA LEU A 212 9.42 -12.02 7.90
C LEU A 212 9.02 -10.61 8.33
N ALA A 213 8.17 -9.92 7.55
CA ALA A 213 7.79 -8.55 7.82
C ALA A 213 7.11 -8.41 9.20
N GLY A 214 6.24 -9.35 9.56
CA GLY A 214 5.56 -9.34 10.86
C GLY A 214 6.54 -9.51 12.03
N ALA A 215 7.51 -10.42 11.89
CA ALA A 215 8.54 -10.66 12.89
C ALA A 215 9.42 -9.41 13.10
N VAL A 216 9.90 -8.81 12.01
CA VAL A 216 10.76 -7.61 12.04
C VAL A 216 10.03 -6.41 12.64
N ALA A 217 8.78 -6.15 12.21
CA ALA A 217 8.01 -5.01 12.69
C ALA A 217 7.76 -5.06 14.20
N THR A 218 7.55 -6.28 14.75
CA THR A 218 7.31 -6.49 16.17
C THR A 218 8.56 -6.24 17.02
N VAL A 219 9.73 -6.72 16.58
CA VAL A 219 11.00 -6.53 17.32
C VAL A 219 11.39 -5.06 17.36
N ILE A 220 11.24 -4.36 16.23
CA ILE A 220 11.62 -2.95 16.07
C ILE A 220 10.55 -2.00 16.63
N LYS A 221 9.34 -2.51 16.89
CA LYS A 221 8.18 -1.77 17.40
C LYS A 221 7.75 -0.65 16.45
N THR A 222 7.62 -1.00 15.17
CA THR A 222 7.17 -0.07 14.12
C THR A 222 5.86 -0.52 13.46
N GLY A 223 5.25 0.36 12.68
CA GLY A 223 4.05 0.06 11.92
C GLY A 223 4.35 -0.75 10.66
N LEU A 224 3.53 -1.76 10.39
CA LEU A 224 3.54 -2.59 9.19
C LEU A 224 2.17 -2.58 8.52
N THR A 225 2.10 -2.19 7.25
CA THR A 225 0.89 -2.39 6.44
C THR A 225 1.07 -3.60 5.53
N ALA A 226 0.18 -4.58 5.67
CA ALA A 226 0.24 -5.80 4.89
C ALA A 226 -0.51 -5.70 3.55
N ASP A 227 0.05 -6.33 2.51
CA ASP A 227 -0.61 -6.56 1.22
C ASP A 227 -1.09 -5.25 0.54
N CYS A 228 -0.18 -4.27 0.48
CA CYS A 228 -0.42 -2.97 -0.14
C CYS A 228 -0.51 -3.10 -1.66
N THR A 229 -1.42 -2.31 -2.24
CA THR A 229 -1.62 -2.21 -3.69
C THR A 229 -1.26 -0.83 -4.23
N GLY A 230 -1.10 0.16 -3.37
CA GLY A 230 -0.68 1.51 -3.74
C GLY A 230 0.26 2.09 -2.69
N LEU A 231 1.32 2.75 -3.15
CA LEU A 231 2.29 3.44 -2.32
C LEU A 231 2.47 4.85 -2.85
N SER A 232 2.39 5.85 -1.97
CA SER A 232 2.67 7.24 -2.32
C SER A 232 3.26 7.96 -1.11
N ILE A 233 3.88 9.11 -1.33
CA ILE A 233 4.46 9.94 -0.29
C ILE A 233 3.58 11.18 -0.10
N ASP A 234 3.23 11.47 1.16
CA ASP A 234 2.53 12.69 1.55
C ASP A 234 3.53 13.88 1.66
N ASP A 235 3.01 15.10 1.69
CA ASP A 235 3.79 16.35 1.82
C ASP A 235 4.66 16.35 3.10
N LYS A 236 4.26 15.59 4.11
CA LYS A 236 4.99 15.40 5.38
C LYS A 236 6.07 14.31 5.34
N ARG A 237 6.37 13.74 4.16
CA ARG A 237 7.32 12.63 3.96
C ARG A 237 6.89 11.32 4.63
N ASN A 238 5.60 11.12 4.85
CA ASN A 238 5.04 9.86 5.32
C ASN A 238 4.61 8.99 4.15
N LEU A 239 4.75 7.67 4.31
CA LEU A 239 4.37 6.67 3.31
C LEU A 239 2.87 6.38 3.45
N MET A 240 2.09 6.86 2.48
CA MET A 240 0.69 6.51 2.29
C MET A 240 0.60 5.10 1.70
N GLN A 241 0.15 4.16 2.53
CA GLN A 241 0.06 2.74 2.20
C GLN A 241 -1.39 2.39 1.96
N THR A 242 -1.77 2.30 0.68
CA THR A 242 -3.12 1.92 0.28
C THR A 242 -3.22 0.41 0.14
N ARG A 243 -4.14 -0.20 0.88
CA ARG A 243 -4.41 -1.64 0.82
C ARG A 243 -5.90 -1.95 0.75
N PRO A 244 -6.29 -3.04 0.09
CA PRO A 244 -7.62 -3.59 0.22
C PRO A 244 -7.82 -4.24 1.60
N ALA A 245 -8.98 -4.01 2.18
CA ALA A 245 -9.51 -4.67 3.38
C ALA A 245 -10.86 -5.32 3.05
N PHE A 246 -11.32 -6.23 3.92
CA PHE A 246 -12.62 -6.92 3.76
C PHE A 246 -12.81 -7.58 2.39
N GLY A 247 -11.79 -8.31 1.91
CA GLY A 247 -11.85 -9.03 0.64
C GLY A 247 -11.80 -8.14 -0.61
N GLY A 248 -11.34 -6.88 -0.48
CA GLY A 248 -11.25 -5.94 -1.60
C GLY A 248 -12.36 -4.88 -1.64
N ASN A 249 -13.37 -4.97 -0.78
CA ASN A 249 -14.51 -4.05 -0.79
C ASN A 249 -14.18 -2.65 -0.25
N ILE A 250 -13.14 -2.53 0.58
CA ILE A 250 -12.74 -1.26 1.18
C ILE A 250 -11.26 -1.03 0.88
N MET A 251 -10.95 0.11 0.27
CA MET A 251 -9.58 0.59 0.12
C MET A 251 -9.25 1.48 1.31
N ALA A 252 -8.27 1.08 2.12
CA ALA A 252 -7.81 1.84 3.27
C ALA A 252 -6.41 2.37 2.99
N THR A 253 -6.23 3.69 3.16
CA THR A 253 -4.92 4.32 3.15
C THR A 253 -4.46 4.51 4.58
N ILE A 254 -3.37 3.83 4.95
CA ILE A 254 -2.81 3.79 6.30
C ILE A 254 -1.47 4.52 6.28
N MET A 255 -1.19 5.28 7.33
CA MET A 255 0.05 6.04 7.50
C MET A 255 0.65 5.76 8.87
N CYS A 256 1.98 5.79 8.96
CA CYS A 256 2.70 5.64 10.22
C CYS A 256 3.49 6.93 10.52
N ASP A 257 2.84 7.87 11.22
CA ASP A 257 3.42 9.19 11.47
C ASP A 257 4.53 9.18 12.53
N LYS A 258 4.42 8.28 13.52
CA LYS A 258 5.26 8.33 14.74
C LYS A 258 6.44 7.36 14.74
N PHE A 259 6.37 6.24 14.03
CA PHE A 259 7.37 5.16 14.13
C PHE A 259 8.18 5.02 12.84
N ARG A 260 9.43 4.56 12.98
CA ARG A 260 10.36 4.28 11.88
C ARG A 260 11.09 2.96 12.15
N PRO A 261 11.45 2.19 11.10
CA PRO A 261 11.15 2.42 9.68
C PRO A 261 9.67 2.23 9.35
N GLN A 262 9.16 2.92 8.33
CA GLN A 262 7.81 2.65 7.81
C GLN A 262 7.85 1.38 6.98
N MET A 263 7.17 0.32 7.42
CA MET A 263 7.23 -0.98 6.76
C MET A 263 5.95 -1.26 5.99
N ALA A 264 6.08 -1.76 4.76
CA ALA A 264 4.97 -2.22 3.96
C ALA A 264 5.31 -3.54 3.26
N THR A 265 4.40 -4.52 3.30
CA THR A 265 4.43 -5.60 2.31
C THR A 265 3.57 -5.23 1.12
N VAL A 266 4.07 -5.46 -0.09
CA VAL A 266 3.39 -5.12 -1.33
C VAL A 266 2.96 -6.39 -2.05
N ARG A 267 1.72 -6.39 -2.52
CA ARG A 267 1.16 -7.51 -3.26
C ARG A 267 2.00 -7.78 -4.53
N PRO A 268 2.43 -9.03 -4.78
CA PRO A 268 3.11 -9.39 -6.03
C PRO A 268 2.27 -9.03 -7.25
N HIS A 269 2.94 -8.62 -8.33
CA HIS A 269 2.36 -8.25 -9.62
C HIS A 269 1.51 -6.99 -9.61
N VAL A 270 1.40 -6.24 -8.51
CA VAL A 270 0.65 -4.97 -8.51
C VAL A 270 1.46 -3.83 -9.11
N MET A 271 2.77 -3.81 -8.83
CA MET A 271 3.66 -2.76 -9.30
C MET A 271 4.23 -3.10 -10.68
N ALA A 272 4.49 -2.07 -11.49
CA ALA A 272 5.08 -2.24 -12.80
C ALA A 272 6.56 -2.66 -12.67
N MET A 273 6.98 -3.61 -13.50
CA MET A 273 8.39 -4.00 -13.58
C MET A 273 9.18 -2.86 -14.25
N PRO A 274 10.28 -2.37 -13.64
CA PRO A 274 11.11 -1.34 -14.25
C PRO A 274 11.91 -1.92 -15.43
N ASP A 275 12.30 -1.05 -16.36
CA ASP A 275 13.16 -1.42 -17.48
C ASP A 275 14.55 -1.84 -16.96
N PHE A 276 15.04 -2.97 -17.46
CA PHE A 276 16.37 -3.48 -17.14
C PHE A 276 17.43 -2.65 -17.86
N VAL A 277 18.31 -2.00 -17.10
CA VAL A 277 19.40 -1.18 -17.65
C VAL A 277 20.74 -1.85 -17.37
N GLU A 278 21.32 -2.46 -18.41
CA GLU A 278 22.64 -3.07 -18.33
C GLU A 278 23.73 -2.04 -18.00
N GLY A 279 24.67 -2.42 -17.12
CA GLY A 279 25.85 -1.61 -16.81
C GLY A 279 25.66 -0.53 -15.76
N ARG A 280 24.48 -0.43 -15.12
CA ARG A 280 24.32 0.44 -13.95
C ARG A 280 25.16 -0.09 -12.78
N THR A 281 26.07 0.74 -12.29
CA THR A 281 26.93 0.42 -11.15
C THR A 281 26.41 1.11 -9.89
N GLY A 282 26.49 0.44 -8.75
CA GLY A 282 26.21 1.04 -7.45
C GLY A 282 27.19 0.57 -6.38
N THR A 283 26.91 0.94 -5.13
CA THR A 283 27.78 0.61 -3.98
C THR A 283 27.31 -0.66 -3.30
N VAL A 284 28.15 -1.69 -3.24
CA VAL A 284 27.90 -2.88 -2.42
C VAL A 284 28.51 -2.67 -1.04
N VAL A 285 27.67 -2.73 0.00
CA VAL A 285 28.09 -2.75 1.40
C VAL A 285 27.95 -4.16 1.92
N ARG A 286 29.08 -4.84 2.09
CA ARG A 286 29.13 -6.17 2.72
C ARG A 286 29.15 -5.99 4.23
N GLU A 287 28.27 -6.70 4.91
CA GLU A 287 28.22 -6.74 6.36
C GLU A 287 28.45 -8.18 6.81
N ASP A 288 29.29 -8.36 7.85
CA ASP A 288 29.58 -9.67 8.41
C ASP A 288 28.72 -9.85 9.67
N PHE A 289 27.45 -10.22 9.45
CA PHE A 289 26.55 -10.60 10.53
C PHE A 289 26.02 -12.00 10.24
N ALA A 290 26.38 -12.95 11.11
CA ALA A 290 25.92 -14.33 11.03
C ALA A 290 25.53 -14.80 12.44
N PRO A 291 24.24 -15.08 12.71
CA PRO A 291 23.83 -15.69 13.96
C PRO A 291 24.40 -17.11 14.08
N VAL A 292 24.63 -17.53 15.32
CA VAL A 292 25.21 -18.84 15.63
C VAL A 292 24.20 -19.94 15.28
N GLU A 293 24.58 -20.92 14.46
CA GLU A 293 23.67 -21.98 14.01
C GLU A 293 23.04 -22.76 15.18
N GLU A 294 23.78 -22.94 16.28
CA GLU A 294 23.29 -23.66 17.47
C GLU A 294 22.18 -22.92 18.25
N SER A 295 22.04 -21.59 18.10
CA SER A 295 21.00 -20.83 18.78
C SER A 295 19.66 -20.84 18.03
N ILE A 296 19.62 -21.40 16.83
CA ILE A 296 18.44 -21.44 15.97
C ILE A 296 17.61 -22.66 16.30
N LEU A 297 16.38 -22.43 16.78
CA LEU A 297 15.45 -23.51 17.16
C LEU A 297 14.91 -24.26 15.94
N THR A 298 14.71 -23.57 14.83
CA THR A 298 14.10 -24.12 13.61
C THR A 298 15.15 -24.76 12.71
N LYS A 299 14.96 -26.04 12.40
CA LYS A 299 15.80 -26.80 11.47
C LYS A 299 14.99 -27.22 10.25
N VAL A 300 15.56 -26.98 9.07
CA VAL A 300 15.01 -27.45 7.80
C VAL A 300 15.55 -28.86 7.58
N LEU A 301 14.67 -29.86 7.61
CA LEU A 301 15.03 -31.26 7.38
C LEU A 301 15.08 -31.58 5.89
N GLU A 302 14.07 -31.10 5.15
CA GLU A 302 13.88 -31.35 3.74
C GLU A 302 13.14 -30.16 3.13
N VAL A 303 13.53 -29.78 1.91
CA VAL A 303 12.80 -28.84 1.07
C VAL A 303 12.23 -29.64 -0.08
N ILE A 304 10.92 -29.85 -0.07
CA ILE A 304 10.23 -30.55 -1.16
C ILE A 304 9.97 -29.50 -2.24
N SER A 305 10.75 -29.55 -3.32
CA SER A 305 10.57 -28.67 -4.47
C SER A 305 9.52 -29.26 -5.41
N ASP A 306 8.41 -28.56 -5.58
CA ASP A 306 7.40 -28.92 -6.58
C ASP A 306 7.85 -28.63 -8.03
N ARG A 307 9.10 -28.19 -8.23
CA ARG A 307 9.70 -27.85 -9.54
C ARG A 307 9.87 -29.08 -10.46
N ASP A 308 9.98 -30.29 -9.90
CA ASP A 308 10.26 -31.53 -10.66
C ASP A 308 9.00 -32.32 -11.08
N GLY A 309 7.81 -31.83 -10.70
CA GLY A 309 6.56 -32.41 -11.20
C GLY A 309 6.29 -31.93 -12.63
N GLN A 310 6.33 -32.82 -13.62
CA GLN A 310 5.99 -32.53 -15.03
C GLN A 310 4.60 -31.89 -15.23
N ASP A 311 3.74 -31.89 -14.21
CA ASP A 311 2.39 -31.29 -14.20
C ASP A 311 2.28 -29.99 -13.37
N HIS A 312 3.33 -29.54 -12.69
CA HIS A 312 3.27 -28.38 -11.81
C HIS A 312 3.52 -27.08 -12.58
N VAL A 313 2.42 -26.40 -12.91
CA VAL A 313 2.47 -25.12 -13.62
C VAL A 313 2.22 -23.99 -12.63
N ASP A 314 3.16 -23.06 -12.51
CA ASP A 314 2.97 -21.87 -11.71
C ASP A 314 1.96 -20.92 -12.38
N ILE A 315 0.73 -20.95 -11.86
CA ILE A 315 -0.34 -20.08 -12.35
C ILE A 315 -0.12 -18.62 -11.93
N ALA A 316 0.56 -18.36 -10.80
CA ALA A 316 0.72 -17.00 -10.29
C ALA A 316 1.61 -16.15 -11.21
N GLY A 317 2.70 -16.74 -11.71
CA GLY A 317 3.63 -16.07 -12.64
C GLY A 317 3.25 -16.13 -14.12
N ALA A 318 2.09 -16.68 -14.48
CA ALA A 318 1.68 -16.87 -15.87
C ALA A 318 1.16 -15.58 -16.52
N GLU A 319 1.70 -15.21 -17.68
CA GLU A 319 1.26 -14.02 -18.43
C GLU A 319 -0.12 -14.19 -19.09
N PHE A 320 -0.47 -15.43 -19.45
CA PHE A 320 -1.75 -15.78 -20.05
C PHE A 320 -2.36 -16.94 -19.27
N ILE A 321 -3.62 -16.83 -18.87
CA ILE A 321 -4.32 -17.87 -18.11
C ILE A 321 -5.64 -18.18 -18.76
N VAL A 322 -5.90 -19.48 -18.96
CA VAL A 322 -7.20 -20.00 -19.41
C VAL A 322 -7.79 -20.78 -18.24
N SER A 323 -8.86 -20.28 -17.65
CA SER A 323 -9.47 -20.87 -16.46
C SER A 323 -10.79 -21.55 -16.75
N GLY A 324 -10.94 -22.78 -16.25
CA GLY A 324 -12.15 -23.59 -16.38
C GLY A 324 -13.02 -23.59 -15.12
N GLY A 325 -14.31 -23.37 -15.32
CA GLY A 325 -15.31 -23.41 -14.24
C GLY A 325 -16.15 -24.68 -14.19
N ARG A 326 -17.22 -24.62 -13.41
CA ARG A 326 -18.27 -25.65 -13.38
C ARG A 326 -18.89 -25.90 -14.76
N GLY A 327 -18.89 -24.90 -15.64
CA GLY A 327 -19.38 -25.01 -17.01
C GLY A 327 -18.65 -26.05 -17.86
N MET A 328 -17.46 -26.52 -17.44
CA MET A 328 -16.74 -27.60 -18.10
C MET A 328 -17.40 -28.97 -17.97
N VAL A 329 -18.31 -29.16 -17.00
CA VAL A 329 -19.09 -30.38 -16.70
C VAL A 329 -18.27 -31.62 -16.30
N ASN A 330 -17.16 -31.93 -16.98
CA ASN A 330 -16.33 -33.12 -16.78
C ASN A 330 -14.83 -32.77 -16.85
N ARG A 331 -13.98 -33.64 -16.27
CA ARG A 331 -12.51 -33.53 -16.33
C ARG A 331 -11.96 -33.63 -17.76
N GLU A 332 -12.51 -34.50 -18.60
CA GLU A 332 -12.08 -34.72 -19.99
C GLU A 332 -12.14 -33.44 -20.84
N ASN A 333 -13.10 -32.57 -20.51
CA ASN A 333 -13.29 -31.32 -21.24
C ASN A 333 -12.18 -30.30 -20.97
N PHE A 334 -11.41 -30.45 -19.89
CA PHE A 334 -10.22 -29.62 -19.64
C PHE A 334 -9.12 -29.84 -20.70
N VAL A 335 -9.14 -30.97 -21.42
CA VAL A 335 -8.22 -31.19 -22.54
C VAL A 335 -8.41 -30.12 -23.62
N LEU A 336 -9.64 -29.63 -23.84
CA LEU A 336 -9.92 -28.54 -24.78
C LEU A 336 -9.26 -27.24 -24.34
N LEU A 337 -9.32 -26.93 -23.03
CA LEU A 337 -8.65 -25.76 -22.47
C LEU A 337 -7.13 -25.90 -22.53
N GLN A 338 -6.60 -27.10 -22.30
CA GLN A 338 -5.17 -27.37 -22.39
C GLN A 338 -4.65 -27.22 -23.83
N GLN A 339 -5.39 -27.72 -24.82
CA GLN A 339 -5.05 -27.52 -26.23
C GLN A 339 -5.02 -26.03 -26.60
N PHE A 340 -6.05 -25.29 -26.18
CA PHE A 340 -6.11 -23.85 -26.43
C PHE A 340 -5.00 -23.10 -25.71
N ALA A 341 -4.71 -23.46 -24.45
CA ALA A 341 -3.65 -22.87 -23.65
C ALA A 341 -2.27 -23.12 -24.26
N ASN A 342 -1.99 -24.35 -24.72
CA ASN A 342 -0.73 -24.70 -25.40
C ASN A 342 -0.52 -23.87 -26.67
N GLU A 343 -1.59 -23.57 -27.42
CA GLU A 343 -1.47 -22.68 -28.57
C GLU A 343 -1.01 -21.30 -28.10
N ILE A 344 -1.70 -20.65 -27.17
CA ILE A 344 -1.35 -19.27 -26.78
C ILE A 344 -0.14 -19.16 -25.84
N GLY A 345 0.42 -20.28 -25.36
CA GLY A 345 1.44 -20.29 -24.31
C GLY A 345 0.88 -19.89 -22.94
N ALA A 346 -0.40 -20.21 -22.70
CA ALA A 346 -1.08 -19.96 -21.43
C ALA A 346 -1.03 -21.15 -20.50
N VAL A 347 -1.35 -20.87 -19.25
CA VAL A 347 -1.52 -21.86 -18.19
C VAL A 347 -3.00 -22.14 -17.97
N VAL A 348 -3.35 -23.41 -17.77
CA VAL A 348 -4.71 -23.80 -17.42
C VAL A 348 -4.94 -23.64 -15.93
N GLY A 349 -5.88 -22.76 -15.56
CA GLY A 349 -6.40 -22.58 -14.21
C GLY A 349 -7.77 -23.22 -14.01
N ALA A 350 -8.23 -23.23 -12.76
CA ALA A 350 -9.53 -23.75 -12.39
C ALA A 350 -10.20 -22.87 -11.33
N SER A 351 -11.54 -22.79 -11.38
CA SER A 351 -12.32 -22.27 -10.25
C SER A 351 -12.39 -23.31 -9.12
N ARG A 352 -12.67 -22.86 -7.90
CA ARG A 352 -12.91 -23.76 -6.75
C ARG A 352 -13.93 -24.86 -7.04
N SER A 353 -15.01 -24.55 -7.77
CA SER A 353 -16.01 -25.57 -8.13
C SER A 353 -15.47 -26.72 -8.98
N ALA A 354 -14.43 -26.47 -9.79
CA ALA A 354 -13.79 -27.51 -10.59
C ALA A 354 -12.79 -28.35 -9.76
N VAL A 355 -12.15 -27.72 -8.76
CA VAL A 355 -11.27 -28.41 -7.81
C VAL A 355 -12.06 -29.28 -6.84
N ASP A 356 -13.15 -28.74 -6.27
CA ASP A 356 -14.06 -29.47 -5.38
C ASP A 356 -14.68 -30.70 -6.09
N ALA A 357 -14.85 -30.63 -7.42
CA ALA A 357 -15.32 -31.74 -8.25
C ALA A 357 -14.22 -32.74 -8.66
N GLY A 358 -12.97 -32.54 -8.24
CA GLY A 358 -11.84 -33.40 -8.53
C GLY A 358 -11.32 -33.33 -9.97
N TRP A 359 -11.65 -32.28 -10.72
CA TRP A 359 -11.22 -32.15 -12.13
C TRP A 359 -9.80 -31.61 -12.27
N MET A 360 -9.33 -30.85 -11.29
CA MET A 360 -8.02 -30.20 -11.29
C MET A 360 -7.46 -30.12 -9.86
N PRO A 361 -6.12 -30.22 -9.65
CA PRO A 361 -5.52 -30.06 -8.33
C PRO A 361 -5.71 -28.64 -7.77
N HIS A 362 -5.62 -28.53 -6.44
CA HIS A 362 -5.78 -27.28 -5.70
C HIS A 362 -4.75 -26.22 -6.10
N ASP A 363 -3.55 -26.60 -6.55
CA ASP A 363 -2.49 -25.68 -6.97
C ASP A 363 -2.86 -24.82 -8.17
N ARG A 364 -3.90 -25.24 -8.91
CA ARG A 364 -4.44 -24.54 -10.07
C ARG A 364 -5.70 -23.74 -9.76
N GLN A 365 -6.11 -23.69 -8.50
CA GLN A 365 -7.27 -22.93 -8.05
C GLN A 365 -7.00 -21.44 -8.12
N VAL A 366 -7.86 -20.69 -8.82
CA VAL A 366 -7.85 -19.22 -8.82
C VAL A 366 -8.99 -18.70 -7.93
N GLY A 367 -8.69 -17.70 -7.10
CA GLY A 367 -9.65 -17.03 -6.24
C GLY A 367 -9.09 -16.70 -4.85
N GLN A 368 -9.93 -16.15 -3.98
CA GLN A 368 -9.62 -15.72 -2.62
C GLN A 368 -9.01 -16.83 -1.75
N THR A 369 -9.50 -18.06 -1.89
CA THR A 369 -8.97 -19.24 -1.17
C THR A 369 -7.93 -20.01 -1.97
N GLY A 370 -7.65 -19.59 -3.21
CA GLY A 370 -6.64 -20.18 -4.09
C GLY A 370 -5.49 -19.21 -4.33
N LYS A 371 -4.92 -19.26 -5.53
CA LYS A 371 -3.92 -18.30 -6.00
C LYS A 371 -4.59 -17.05 -6.55
N THR A 372 -4.05 -15.89 -6.18
CA THR A 372 -4.36 -14.61 -6.82
C THR A 372 -3.42 -14.45 -8.01
N VAL A 373 -3.97 -14.11 -9.17
CA VAL A 373 -3.25 -14.07 -10.44
C VAL A 373 -3.49 -12.74 -11.13
N ARG A 374 -2.47 -12.24 -11.82
CA ARG A 374 -2.56 -11.00 -12.60
C ARG A 374 -1.95 -11.17 -13.99
N PRO A 375 -2.50 -12.06 -14.83
CA PRO A 375 -2.03 -12.20 -16.20
C PRO A 375 -2.36 -10.95 -17.02
N LYS A 376 -1.64 -10.79 -18.13
CA LYS A 376 -1.99 -9.85 -19.20
C LYS A 376 -3.35 -10.20 -19.82
N VAL A 377 -3.65 -11.50 -19.93
CA VAL A 377 -4.94 -11.97 -20.43
C VAL A 377 -5.46 -13.12 -19.57
N TYR A 378 -6.64 -12.94 -19.01
CA TYR A 378 -7.39 -13.98 -18.30
C TYR A 378 -8.61 -14.40 -19.11
N ILE A 379 -8.72 -15.68 -19.46
CA ILE A 379 -9.85 -16.24 -20.22
C ILE A 379 -10.68 -17.12 -19.29
N ALA A 380 -11.87 -16.64 -18.92
CA ALA A 380 -12.80 -17.34 -18.05
C ALA A 380 -13.80 -18.18 -18.86
N CYS A 381 -13.60 -19.50 -18.89
CA CYS A 381 -14.44 -20.45 -19.61
C CYS A 381 -15.42 -21.15 -18.67
N GLY A 382 -16.71 -20.84 -18.80
CA GLY A 382 -17.77 -21.49 -18.02
C GLY A 382 -17.70 -21.20 -16.52
N ILE A 383 -17.24 -20.00 -16.14
CA ILE A 383 -17.14 -19.52 -14.77
C ILE A 383 -18.26 -18.48 -14.53
N SER A 384 -19.04 -18.67 -13.47
CA SER A 384 -20.14 -17.74 -13.13
C SER A 384 -19.64 -16.36 -12.66
N GLY A 385 -18.44 -16.30 -12.06
CA GLY A 385 -17.87 -15.06 -11.52
C GLY A 385 -18.35 -14.78 -10.09
N ALA A 386 -18.40 -15.79 -9.23
CA ALA A 386 -18.62 -15.53 -7.80
C ALA A 386 -17.52 -14.60 -7.25
N ILE A 387 -17.85 -13.74 -6.29
CA ILE A 387 -16.92 -12.73 -5.72
C ILE A 387 -15.61 -13.39 -5.27
N GLN A 388 -15.69 -14.58 -4.67
CA GLN A 388 -14.52 -15.33 -4.22
C GLN A 388 -13.58 -15.69 -5.37
N HIS A 389 -14.09 -15.90 -6.60
CA HIS A 389 -13.25 -16.13 -7.78
C HIS A 389 -12.70 -14.81 -8.32
N MET A 390 -13.57 -13.79 -8.44
CA MET A 390 -13.22 -12.49 -9.03
C MET A 390 -12.10 -11.79 -8.26
N VAL A 391 -12.11 -11.82 -6.93
CA VAL A 391 -11.03 -11.22 -6.11
C VAL A 391 -9.64 -11.75 -6.48
N GLY A 392 -9.54 -12.99 -6.97
CA GLY A 392 -8.28 -13.59 -7.37
C GLY A 392 -7.83 -13.27 -8.79
N MET A 393 -8.63 -12.56 -9.62
CA MET A 393 -8.32 -12.31 -11.03
C MET A 393 -8.81 -10.96 -11.59
N GLN A 394 -9.55 -10.16 -10.81
CA GLN A 394 -10.12 -8.89 -11.25
C GLN A 394 -9.06 -7.85 -11.67
N ASP A 395 -7.84 -7.97 -11.14
CA ASP A 395 -6.72 -7.05 -11.43
C ASP A 395 -5.98 -7.41 -12.73
N SER A 396 -6.44 -8.43 -13.47
CA SER A 396 -5.88 -8.82 -14.78
C SER A 396 -6.09 -7.71 -15.81
N ASP A 397 -5.11 -7.49 -16.70
CA ASP A 397 -5.18 -6.37 -17.66
C ASP A 397 -6.35 -6.52 -18.65
N ILE A 398 -6.57 -7.75 -19.14
CA ILE A 398 -7.68 -8.08 -20.05
C ILE A 398 -8.39 -9.33 -19.54
N ILE A 399 -9.71 -9.22 -19.38
CA ILE A 399 -10.57 -10.33 -18.97
C ILE A 399 -11.51 -10.69 -20.13
N ILE A 400 -11.43 -11.94 -20.60
CA ILE A 400 -12.30 -12.50 -21.63
C ILE A 400 -13.21 -13.55 -20.98
N ALA A 401 -14.52 -13.32 -20.98
CA ALA A 401 -15.49 -14.26 -20.42
C ALA A 401 -16.25 -15.00 -21.52
N ILE A 402 -16.34 -16.33 -21.40
CA ILE A 402 -17.12 -17.21 -22.27
C ILE A 402 -18.10 -17.97 -21.38
N ASN A 403 -19.39 -17.64 -21.48
CA ASN A 403 -20.42 -18.29 -20.68
C ASN A 403 -21.73 -18.41 -21.46
N ARG A 404 -22.52 -19.45 -21.19
CA ARG A 404 -23.84 -19.64 -21.80
C ARG A 404 -24.88 -18.68 -21.20
N ASP A 405 -24.74 -18.37 -19.92
CA ASP A 405 -25.64 -17.48 -19.19
C ASP A 405 -25.20 -16.03 -19.36
N LYS A 406 -25.98 -15.24 -20.09
CA LYS A 406 -25.74 -13.81 -20.35
C LYS A 406 -25.74 -12.96 -19.07
N ASP A 407 -26.42 -13.42 -18.02
CA ASP A 407 -26.60 -12.68 -16.77
C ASP A 407 -25.53 -13.09 -15.72
N ALA A 408 -24.53 -13.87 -16.12
CA ALA A 408 -23.45 -14.29 -15.24
C ALA A 408 -22.63 -13.10 -14.72
N PRO A 409 -22.39 -12.99 -13.39
CA PRO A 409 -21.62 -11.91 -12.77
C PRO A 409 -20.23 -11.66 -13.38
N ILE A 410 -19.59 -12.68 -13.95
CA ILE A 410 -18.29 -12.55 -14.61
C ILE A 410 -18.29 -11.49 -15.73
N PHE A 411 -19.44 -11.27 -16.40
CA PHE A 411 -19.55 -10.27 -17.46
C PHE A 411 -19.47 -8.83 -16.95
N GLN A 412 -19.67 -8.59 -15.64
CA GLN A 412 -19.57 -7.26 -15.05
C GLN A 412 -18.13 -6.74 -15.01
N ILE A 413 -17.16 -7.65 -14.88
CA ILE A 413 -15.73 -7.32 -14.85
C ILE A 413 -14.99 -7.68 -16.15
N ALA A 414 -15.65 -8.37 -17.08
CA ALA A 414 -15.03 -8.80 -18.33
C ALA A 414 -14.84 -7.64 -19.29
N THR A 415 -13.63 -7.49 -19.83
CA THR A 415 -13.33 -6.57 -20.93
C THR A 415 -14.03 -7.01 -22.22
N TYR A 416 -14.05 -8.32 -22.47
CA TYR A 416 -14.74 -8.92 -23.62
C TYR A 416 -15.61 -10.09 -23.15
N GLY A 417 -16.87 -10.12 -23.59
CA GLY A 417 -17.81 -11.17 -23.24
C GLY A 417 -18.36 -11.87 -24.49
N ILE A 418 -18.33 -13.21 -24.49
CA ILE A 418 -18.98 -14.03 -25.51
C ILE A 418 -20.05 -14.88 -24.84
N VAL A 419 -21.31 -14.62 -25.20
CA VAL A 419 -22.44 -15.43 -24.76
C VAL A 419 -22.61 -16.60 -25.72
N GLY A 420 -22.42 -17.82 -25.22
CA GLY A 420 -22.63 -19.02 -26.03
C GLY A 420 -21.96 -20.26 -25.46
N ASP A 421 -21.95 -21.32 -26.25
CA ASP A 421 -21.41 -22.61 -25.81
C ASP A 421 -19.88 -22.66 -25.90
N LEU A 422 -19.22 -22.85 -24.75
CA LEU A 422 -17.77 -22.96 -24.66
C LEU A 422 -17.22 -24.10 -25.52
N PHE A 423 -17.97 -25.19 -25.70
CA PHE A 423 -17.55 -26.34 -26.52
C PHE A 423 -17.49 -26.04 -28.02
N GLN A 424 -18.18 -25.00 -28.46
CA GLN A 424 -18.13 -24.54 -29.85
C GLN A 424 -17.16 -23.38 -30.01
N ILE A 425 -17.19 -22.45 -29.05
CA ILE A 425 -16.39 -21.22 -29.09
C ILE A 425 -14.91 -21.51 -28.91
N VAL A 426 -14.51 -22.27 -27.88
CA VAL A 426 -13.08 -22.52 -27.60
C VAL A 426 -12.40 -23.20 -28.80
N PRO A 427 -12.94 -24.29 -29.40
CA PRO A 427 -12.33 -24.88 -30.59
C PRO A 427 -12.35 -23.96 -31.83
N ALA A 428 -13.36 -23.11 -31.99
CA ALA A 428 -13.39 -22.13 -33.08
C ALA A 428 -12.28 -21.09 -32.92
N LEU A 429 -12.05 -20.59 -31.70
CA LEU A 429 -10.96 -19.69 -31.37
C LEU A 429 -9.60 -20.35 -31.60
N THR A 430 -9.41 -21.59 -31.14
CA THR A 430 -8.18 -22.37 -31.38
C THR A 430 -7.88 -22.50 -32.87
N ARG A 431 -8.88 -22.86 -33.69
CA ARG A 431 -8.71 -22.97 -35.15
C ARG A 431 -8.31 -21.64 -35.77
N ARG A 432 -9.00 -20.55 -35.40
CA ARG A 432 -8.72 -19.22 -35.93
C ARG A 432 -7.32 -18.73 -35.55
N LEU A 433 -6.86 -19.00 -34.33
CA LEU A 433 -5.50 -18.69 -33.89
C LEU A 433 -4.44 -19.44 -34.71
N ARG A 434 -4.66 -20.73 -35.00
CA ARG A 434 -3.77 -21.52 -35.85
C ARG A 434 -3.67 -20.95 -37.26
N GLU A 435 -4.78 -20.56 -37.86
CA GLU A 435 -4.80 -19.90 -39.18
C GLU A 435 -4.03 -18.57 -39.16
N LEU A 436 -4.27 -17.72 -38.15
CA LEU A 436 -3.61 -16.44 -38.02
C LEU A 436 -2.09 -16.59 -37.82
N ARG A 437 -1.65 -17.59 -37.03
CA ARG A 437 -0.23 -17.90 -36.85
C ARG A 437 0.44 -18.37 -38.12
N LYS A 438 -0.21 -19.23 -38.91
CA LYS A 438 0.28 -19.66 -40.22
C LYS A 438 0.43 -18.48 -41.19
N THR A 439 -0.46 -17.50 -41.09
CA THR A 439 -0.43 -16.30 -41.94
C THR A 439 0.60 -15.26 -41.45
N ALA A 440 0.89 -15.23 -40.15
CA ALA A 440 1.81 -14.26 -39.52
C ALA A 440 3.29 -14.71 -39.48
N GLY A 441 3.63 -15.88 -40.01
CA GLY A 441 5.03 -16.30 -40.24
C GLY A 441 5.91 -16.38 -38.99
N ARG A 442 5.37 -16.61 -37.79
CA ARG A 442 6.20 -16.87 -36.59
C ARG A 442 6.58 -18.36 -36.52
N PRO A 443 7.86 -18.69 -36.31
CA PRO A 443 8.27 -20.09 -36.13
C PRO A 443 7.62 -20.64 -34.86
N GLU A 444 7.18 -21.90 -34.94
CA GLU A 444 6.69 -22.67 -33.80
C GLU A 444 7.73 -22.59 -32.67
N ARG A 445 7.35 -22.01 -31.51
CA ARG A 445 8.12 -22.22 -30.29
C ARG A 445 7.94 -23.70 -29.95
N ALA A 446 8.99 -24.48 -30.19
CA ALA A 446 9.06 -25.87 -29.80
C ALA A 446 8.67 -26.01 -28.33
N ALA A 447 7.70 -26.89 -28.06
CA ALA A 447 7.38 -27.30 -26.71
C ALA A 447 8.63 -27.98 -26.12
N SER A 448 9.22 -27.35 -25.11
CA SER A 448 10.23 -27.93 -24.23
C SER A 448 9.64 -28.07 -22.83
#